data_AF-I1XKU0-F1
#
_entry.id   AF-I1XKU0-F1
#
_cell.length_a   1.000
_cell.length_b   1.000
_cell.length_c   1.000
_cell.angle_alpha   90.00
_cell.angle_beta   90.00
_cell.angle_gamma   90.00
#
_symmetry.space_group_name_H-M   'P 1'
#
loop_
_entity.id
_entity.type
_entity.pdbx_description
1 polymer ?
#
loop_
_entity_poly.entity_id
_entity_poly.type
_entity_poly.pdbx_seq_one_letter_code
_entity_poly.pdbx_strand_id
1 'polypeptide(L)' 'MITAVSKPLILAGGLTTENVAEAIRQVSPYAVDVSGGVEESKGLKSNNKISAFMREVANA' A
#
# COMPACT_ATOMS: atom_id res chain seq x y z
N MET A 1 9.04 -3.18 -16.13
CA MET A 1 9.64 -2.16 -15.23
C MET A 1 8.84 -0.89 -15.38
N ILE A 2 8.43 -0.27 -14.28
CA ILE A 2 7.86 1.09 -14.31
C ILE A 2 9.02 2.04 -14.65
N THR A 3 8.87 2.83 -15.71
CA THR A 3 9.84 3.85 -16.13
C THR A 3 9.64 5.14 -15.34
N ALA A 4 10.58 6.08 -15.44
CA ALA A 4 10.48 7.37 -14.75
C ALA A 4 9.18 8.10 -15.13
N VAL A 5 8.32 8.34 -14.14
CA VAL A 5 7.08 9.12 -14.28
C VAL A 5 7.39 10.55 -13.84
N SER A 6 7.06 11.54 -14.67
CA SER A 6 7.34 12.96 -14.37
C SER A 6 6.36 13.60 -13.38
N LYS A 7 5.29 12.89 -13.04
CA LYS A 7 4.25 13.32 -12.09
C LYS A 7 4.25 12.41 -10.87
N PRO A 8 3.78 12.91 -9.70
CA PRO A 8 3.58 12.07 -8.52
C PRO A 8 2.74 10.82 -8.85
N LEU A 9 3.27 9.65 -8.49
CA LEU A 9 2.62 8.35 -8.71
C LEU A 9 1.90 7.91 -7.44
N ILE A 10 0.63 7.55 -7.54
CA ILE A 10 -0.10 6.84 -6.49
C ILE A 10 -0.16 5.35 -6.89
N LEU A 11 0.45 4.49 -6.08
CA LEU A 11 0.44 3.05 -6.31
C LEU A 11 -0.77 2.41 -5.61
N ALA A 12 -1.57 1.68 -6.37
CA ALA A 12 -2.76 0.98 -5.86
C ALA A 12 -2.82 -0.45 -6.41
N GLY A 13 -3.77 -1.23 -5.89
CA GLY A 13 -4.10 -2.56 -6.41
C GLY A 13 -3.37 -3.69 -5.67
N GLY A 14 -4.13 -4.48 -4.92
CA GLY A 14 -3.62 -5.69 -4.25
C GLY A 14 -2.59 -5.45 -3.14
N LEU A 15 -2.42 -4.20 -2.66
CA LEU A 15 -1.53 -3.91 -1.55
C LEU A 15 -2.06 -4.50 -0.24
N THR A 16 -1.19 -5.16 0.51
CA THR A 16 -1.45 -5.77 1.82
C THR A 16 -0.33 -5.45 2.79
N THR A 17 -0.49 -5.85 4.06
CA THR A 17 0.57 -5.73 5.08
C THR A 17 1.84 -6.48 4.69
N GLU A 18 1.75 -7.55 3.91
CA GLU A 18 2.90 -8.40 3.56
C GLU A 18 3.74 -7.82 2.41
N ASN A 19 3.17 -6.94 1.57
CA ASN A 19 3.83 -6.50 0.34
C ASN A 19 4.07 -4.98 0.23
N VAL A 20 3.39 -4.15 1.03
CA VAL A 20 3.40 -2.69 0.81
C VAL A 20 4.80 -2.08 0.97
N ALA A 21 5.58 -2.53 1.94
CA ALA A 21 6.93 -2.02 2.19
C ALA A 21 7.87 -2.31 1.00
N GLU A 22 7.81 -3.53 0.45
CA GLU A 22 8.58 -3.90 -0.72
C GLU A 22 8.11 -3.14 -1.97
N ALA A 23 6.79 -3.01 -2.15
CA ALA A 23 6.21 -2.27 -3.28
C ALA A 23 6.66 -0.79 -3.28
N ILE A 24 6.68 -0.14 -2.11
CA ILE A 24 7.18 1.23 -1.96
C ILE A 24 8.67 1.31 -2.33
N ARG A 25 9.52 0.41 -1.83
CA ARG A 25 10.97 0.41 -2.16
C ARG A 25 11.26 0.18 -3.64
N GLN A 26 10.48 -0.66 -4.31
CA GLN A 26 10.68 -0.97 -5.72
C GLN A 26 10.18 0.14 -6.65
N VAL A 27 9.06 0.79 -6.29
CA VAL A 27 8.37 1.74 -7.17
C VAL A 27 8.68 3.19 -6.83
N SER A 28 9.06 3.48 -5.58
CA SER A 28 9.22 4.83 -5.01
C SER A 28 8.02 5.74 -5.32
N PRO A 29 6.77 5.32 -5.00
CA PRO A 29 5.59 6.12 -5.30
C PRO A 29 5.51 7.34 -4.37
N TYR A 30 4.76 8.36 -4.79
CA TYR A 30 4.42 9.49 -3.94
C TYR A 30 3.46 9.08 -2.81
N ALA A 31 2.51 8.18 -3.11
CA ALA A 31 1.57 7.65 -2.14
C ALA A 31 1.14 6.23 -2.51
N VAL A 32 0.56 5.51 -1.55
CA VAL A 32 -0.12 4.24 -1.77
C VAL A 32 -1.61 4.36 -1.46
N ASP A 33 -2.45 3.64 -2.21
CA ASP A 33 -3.89 3.53 -1.97
C ASP A 33 -4.27 2.07 -1.70
N VAL A 34 -5.02 1.86 -0.61
CA VAL A 34 -5.41 0.52 -0.15
C VAL A 34 -6.90 0.47 0.16
N SER A 35 -7.56 -0.58 -0.34
CA SER A 35 -8.94 -0.89 0.01
C SER A 35 -9.08 -2.31 0.55
N GLY A 36 -9.04 -3.34 -0.31
CA GLY A 36 -9.29 -4.72 0.10
C GLY A 36 -8.24 -5.32 1.04
N GLY A 37 -6.97 -4.90 0.94
CA GLY A 37 -5.88 -5.44 1.76
C GLY A 37 -5.98 -5.16 3.26
N VAL A 38 -6.87 -4.26 3.66
CA VAL A 38 -7.14 -3.92 5.07
C VAL A 38 -8.55 -4.32 5.52
N GLU A 39 -9.27 -5.13 4.74
CA GLU A 39 -10.60 -5.65 5.11
C GLU A 39 -10.53 -6.94 5.94
N GLU A 40 -11.49 -7.12 6.86
CA GLU A 40 -11.74 -8.40 7.54
C GLU A 40 -12.64 -9.30 6.69
N SER A 41 -13.63 -8.68 6.06
CA SER A 41 -14.53 -9.27 5.08
C SER A 41 -14.97 -8.19 4.08
N LYS A 42 -15.57 -8.58 2.96
CA LYS A 42 -15.89 -7.66 1.85
C LYS A 42 -16.65 -6.41 2.34
N GLY A 43 -16.02 -5.25 2.21
CA GLY A 43 -16.57 -3.95 2.61
C GLY A 43 -16.44 -3.60 4.09
N LEU A 44 -15.92 -4.48 4.93
CA LEU A 44 -15.68 -4.24 6.36
C LEU A 44 -14.19 -4.07 6.65
N LYS A 45 -13.77 -2.85 6.97
CA LYS A 45 -12.38 -2.52 7.30
C LYS A 45 -11.98 -3.04 8.69
N SER A 46 -10.75 -3.53 8.81
CA SER A 46 -10.14 -3.90 10.10
C SER A 46 -9.30 -2.76 10.65
N ASN A 47 -9.60 -2.29 11.86
CA ASN A 47 -8.72 -1.32 12.54
C ASN A 47 -7.31 -1.90 12.77
N ASN A 48 -7.22 -3.20 13.07
CA ASN A 48 -5.95 -3.89 13.27
C ASN A 48 -5.13 -3.97 11.97
N LYS A 49 -5.76 -4.33 10.85
CA LYS A 49 -5.05 -4.38 9.55
C LYS A 49 -4.68 -2.99 9.05
N ILE A 50 -5.54 -1.97 9.25
CA ILE A 50 -5.18 -0.58 8.93
C ILE A 50 -3.93 -0.17 9.72
N SER A 51 -3.92 -0.41 11.03
CA SER A 51 -2.78 -0.04 11.88
C SER A 51 -1.51 -0.79 11.48
N ALA A 52 -1.62 -2.07 11.14
CA ALA A 52 -0.50 -2.86 10.64
C ALA A 52 -0.01 -2.35 9.28
N PHE A 53 -0.91 -2.04 8.35
CA PHE A 53 -0.56 -1.52 7.03
C PHE A 53 0.18 -0.18 7.15
N MET A 54 -0.29 0.72 8.01
CA MET A 54 0.39 2.00 8.25
C MET A 54 1.79 1.82 8.87
N ARG A 55 2.00 0.82 9.72
CA ARG A 55 3.35 0.48 10.23
C ARG A 55 4.26 0.02 9.10
N GLU A 56 3.79 -0.85 8.23
CA GLU A 56 4.60 -1.33 7.10
C GLU A 56 4.88 -0.24 6.07
N VAL A 57 3.95 0.71 5.86
CA VAL A 57 4.21 1.93 5.07
C VAL A 57 5.29 2.80 5.72
N ALA A 58 5.27 2.97 7.04
CA ALA A 58 6.26 3.77 7.76
C ALA A 58 7.65 3.12 7.83
N ASN A 59 7.71 1.78 7.76
CA ASN A 59 8.95 0.99 7.73
C ASN A 59 9.55 0.85 6.32
N ALA A 60 8.88 1.39 5.30
CA ALA A 60 9.20 1.14 3.90
C ALA A 60 10.49 1.83 3.44
#